data_AF-D9XHW5-F1
#
_entry.id   AF-D9XHW5-F1
#
_cell.length_a   1.000
_cell.length_b   1.000
_cell.length_c   1.000
_cell.angle_alpha   90.00
_cell.angle_beta   90.00
_cell.angle_gamma   90.00
#
_symmetry.space_group_name_H-M   'P 1'
#
loop_
_entity.id
_entity.type
_entity.pdbx_description
1 polymer ?
#
loop_
_entity_poly.entity_id
_entity_poly.type
_entity_poly.pdbx_seq_one_letter_code
_entity_poly.pdbx_strand_id
1 'polypeptide(L)' 'MPGTPERLSSKITAALCDILSCAPADLVTTTAENAGVRKTATDDLPAPPANAEKAGPPCIAPVTK' A
#
# COMPACT_ATOMS: atom_id res chain seq x y z
N MET A 1 5.59 8.48 -19.08
CA MET A 1 4.83 8.55 -17.81
C MET A 1 3.91 7.35 -17.76
N PRO A 2 4.00 6.46 -16.77
CA PRO A 2 2.96 5.45 -16.55
C PRO A 2 1.66 6.16 -16.13
N GLY A 3 0.58 5.95 -16.88
CA GLY A 3 -0.74 6.48 -16.53
C GLY A 3 -1.40 5.62 -15.46
N THR A 4 -2.23 6.21 -14.60
CA THR A 4 -3.05 5.45 -13.66
C THR A 4 -3.94 4.48 -14.45
N PRO A 5 -3.86 3.16 -14.20
CA PRO A 5 -4.72 2.21 -14.88
C PRO A 5 -6.18 2.49 -14.49
N GLU A 6 -7.02 2.74 -15.49
CA GLU A 6 -8.46 2.84 -15.27
C GLU A 6 -8.99 1.51 -14.69
N ARG A 7 -10.03 1.58 -13.86
CA ARG A 7 -10.59 0.37 -13.24
C ARG A 7 -11.25 -0.51 -14.29
N LEU A 8 -10.66 -1.66 -14.58
CA LEU A 8 -11.27 -2.71 -15.39
C LEU A 8 -12.04 -3.71 -14.50
N SER A 9 -13.06 -4.36 -15.07
CA SER A 9 -13.81 -5.42 -14.38
C SER A 9 -13.03 -6.75 -14.37
N SER A 10 -13.23 -7.57 -13.34
CA SER A 10 -12.56 -8.88 -13.23
C SER A 10 -12.86 -9.82 -14.40
N LYS A 11 -14.07 -9.73 -14.97
CA LYS A 11 -14.49 -10.54 -16.13
C LYS A 11 -13.68 -10.24 -17.39
N ILE A 12 -13.36 -8.96 -17.63
CA ILE A 12 -12.59 -8.53 -18.80
C ILE A 12 -11.16 -9.02 -18.67
N THR A 13 -10.55 -8.89 -17.48
CA THR A 13 -9.20 -9.43 -17.22
C THR A 13 -9.13 -10.93 -17.48
N ALA A 14 -10.14 -11.70 -17.04
CA ALA A 14 -10.18 -13.15 -17.27
C ALA A 14 -10.25 -13.50 -18.76
N ALA A 15 -11.17 -12.88 -19.51
CA ALA A 15 -11.31 -13.12 -20.95
C ALA A 15 -10.03 -12.80 -21.74
N LEU A 16 -9.29 -11.76 -21.33
CA LEU A 16 -8.00 -11.42 -21.95
C LEU A 16 -6.92 -12.47 -21.64
N CYS A 17 -6.89 -13.01 -20.42
CA CYS A 17 -5.96 -14.07 -20.04
C CYS A 17 -6.22 -15.36 -20.85
N ASP A 18 -7.49 -15.68 -21.13
CA ASP A 18 -7.87 -16.84 -21.95
C ASP A 18 -7.40 -16.68 -23.41
N ILE A 19 -7.54 -15.49 -23.99
CA ILE A 19 -7.13 -15.20 -25.38
C ILE A 19 -5.60 -15.22 -25.54
N LEU A 20 -4.89 -14.62 -24.58
CA LEU A 20 -3.44 -14.42 -24.65
C LEU A 20 -2.64 -15.59 -24.06
N SER A 21 -3.30 -16.55 -23.42
CA SER A 21 -2.66 -17.68 -22.73
C SER A 21 -1.63 -17.20 -21.69
N CYS A 22 -2.01 -16.21 -20.88
CA CYS A 22 -1.12 -15.49 -19.95
C CYS A 22 -1.76 -15.36 -18.56
N ALA A 23 -0.97 -15.10 -17.52
CA ALA A 23 -1.48 -14.89 -16.17
C ALA A 23 -1.85 -13.40 -15.94
N PRO A 24 -2.78 -13.09 -15.01
CA PRO A 24 -3.18 -11.71 -14.75
C PRO A 24 -2.04 -10.80 -14.25
N ALA A 25 -1.01 -11.39 -13.63
CA ALA A 25 0.19 -10.66 -13.20
C ALA A 25 1.02 -10.12 -14.38
N ASP A 26 0.91 -10.74 -15.56
CA ASP A 26 1.61 -10.31 -16.76
C ASP A 26 0.89 -9.15 -17.46
N LEU A 27 -0.44 -9.01 -17.25
CA LEU A 27 -1.26 -7.93 -17.82
C LEU A 27 -1.34 -6.70 -16.91
N VAL A 28 -1.33 -6.89 -15.59
CA VAL A 28 -1.53 -5.81 -14.61
C VAL A 28 -0.35 -5.73 -13.67
N THR A 29 0.56 -4.80 -13.96
CA THR A 29 1.64 -4.44 -13.05
C THR A 29 1.04 -3.74 -11.83
N THR A 30 0.92 -4.46 -10.73
CA THR A 30 0.43 -3.90 -9.47
C THR A 30 1.57 -3.14 -8.79
N THR A 31 1.66 -1.83 -9.05
CA THR A 31 2.58 -0.96 -8.27
C THR A 31 1.88 -0.54 -6.99
N ALA A 32 2.25 -1.17 -5.88
CA ALA A 32 1.77 -0.79 -4.56
C ALA A 32 2.48 0.48 -4.08
N GLU A 33 1.98 1.65 -4.46
CA GLU A 33 2.33 2.89 -3.77
C GLU A 33 1.37 3.10 -2.61
N ASN A 34 1.83 2.83 -1.39
CA ASN A 34 1.18 3.37 -0.21
C ASN A 34 1.46 4.87 -0.21
N ALA A 35 0.61 5.66 -0.88
CA ALA A 35 0.56 7.11 -0.76
C ALA A 35 0.06 7.46 0.66
N GLY A 36 0.87 7.11 1.65
CA GLY A 36 0.64 7.38 3.04
C GLY A 36 0.74 8.88 3.25
N VAL A 37 -0.35 9.60 2.99
CA VAL A 37 -0.52 10.92 3.57
C VAL A 37 -0.70 10.68 5.06
N ARG A 38 0.43 10.62 5.79
CA ARG A 38 0.43 10.78 7.24
C ARG A 38 -0.05 12.21 7.49
N LYS A 39 -1.36 12.39 7.65
CA LYS A 39 -1.90 13.63 8.20
C LYS A 39 -1.51 13.65 9.66
N THR A 40 -0.35 14.23 9.97
CA THR A 40 -0.02 14.61 11.34
C THR A 40 -0.90 15.83 11.65
N ALA A 41 -2.04 15.61 12.29
CA ALA A 41 -2.83 16.68 12.88
C ALA A 41 -2.09 17.21 14.11
N THR A 42 -1.02 17.97 13.87
CA THR A 42 -0.29 18.74 14.87
C THR A 42 -0.22 20.16 14.33
N ASP A 43 -1.26 20.95 14.60
CA ASP A 43 -1.18 22.40 14.40
C ASP A 43 -1.72 23.20 15.61
N ASP A 44 -2.21 22.54 16.67
CA ASP A 44 -2.70 23.28 17.84
C ASP A 44 -2.33 22.63 19.17
N LEU A 45 -1.05 22.35 19.41
CA LEU A 45 -0.59 22.16 20.80
C LEU A 45 0.86 22.64 20.98
N PRO A 46 1.19 23.31 22.11
CA PRO A 46 2.56 23.74 22.40
C PRO A 46 3.48 22.52 22.51
N ALA A 47 4.69 22.64 21.96
CA ALA A 47 5.69 21.57 21.96
C ALA A 47 5.92 20.98 23.36
N PRO A 48 5.74 19.66 23.56
CA PRO A 48 6.12 19.01 24.81
C PRO A 48 7.66 18.93 24.91
N PRO A 49 8.21 18.93 26.14
CA PRO A 49 9.67 18.91 26.35
C PRO A 49 10.30 17.66 25.71
N ALA A 50 11.50 17.85 25.18
CA ALA A 50 12.30 16.86 24.46
C ALA A 50 12.74 15.68 25.37
N ASN A 51 11.81 14.83 25.77
CA ASN A 51 12.05 13.49 26.33
C ASN A 51 10.78 12.63 26.31
N ALA A 52 10.05 12.60 25.20
CA ALA A 52 8.96 11.65 24.99
C ALA A 52 9.40 10.56 24.01
N GLU A 53 10.21 9.65 24.52
CA GLU A 53 10.38 8.30 23.99
C GLU A 53 9.01 7.61 24.02
N LYS A 54 8.21 7.80 22.96
CA LYS A 54 7.01 6.99 22.72
C LYS A 54 7.13 6.37 21.34
N ALA A 55 8.04 5.40 21.25
CA ALA A 55 7.88 4.33 20.28
C ALA A 55 6.49 3.69 20.48
N GLY A 56 5.79 3.44 19.38
CA GLY A 56 4.59 2.61 19.41
C GLY A 56 4.89 1.23 20.01
N PRO A 57 3.85 0.43 20.32
CA PRO A 57 4.08 -0.93 20.82
C PRO A 57 4.98 -1.69 19.84
N PRO A 58 6.00 -2.42 20.30
CA PRO A 58 6.83 -3.19 19.39
C PRO A 58 5.96 -4.24 18.71
N CYS A 59 6.08 -4.35 17.38
CA CYS A 59 5.50 -5.49 16.66
C CYS A 59 6.05 -6.78 17.27
N ILE A 60 5.17 -7.67 17.73
CA ILE A 60 5.55 -8.98 18.26
C ILE A 60 6.22 -9.80 17.14
N ALA A 61 7.48 -10.18 17.35
CA ALA A 61 8.18 -11.09 16.44
C ALA A 61 7.71 -12.53 16.67
N PRO A 62 7.61 -13.38 15.62
CA PRO A 62 7.26 -14.78 15.82
C PRO A 62 8.39 -15.53 16.53
N VAL A 63 8.06 -16.26 17.60
CA VAL A 63 8.96 -17.23 18.23
C VAL A 63 9.23 -18.35 17.24
N THR A 64 10.48 -18.48 16.81
CA THR A 64 10.95 -19.67 16.08
C THR A 64 11.26 -20.74 17.12
N LYS A 65 10.74 -21.95 16.91
CA LYS A 65 11.02 -23.13 17.75
C LYS A 65 12.48 -23.55 17.64
#